data_AF-A0A523R5V1-F1
#
_entry.id   AF-A0A523R5V1-F1
#
_cell.length_a   1.000
_cell.length_b   1.000
_cell.length_c   1.000
_cell.angle_alpha   90.00
_cell.angle_beta   90.00
_cell.angle_gamma   90.00
#
_symmetry.space_group_name_H-M   'P 1'
#
loop_
_entity.id
_entity.type
_entity.pdbx_description
1 polymer ?
#
loop_
_entity_poly.entity_id
_entity_poly.type
_entity_poly.pdbx_seq_one_letter_code
_entity_poly.pdbx_strand_id
1 'polypeptide(L)'
;MKGLNPYELEILLVLAGEIMYWRKTGVYPSQQRILKELEKKFGIIRCIRTLNRWLAVTVSHDLLWRQKRHIRDSILGWIFRSSLYKITGPGWRLVIKNSKYTWDQFSSLIKEATANFRKPKKNRKVFRPSGELTSIGDILGAAQYPDTS
;
A
#
# COMPACT_ATOMS: atom_id res chain seq x y z
N MET A 1 -24.65 9.62 -2.96
CA MET A 1 -23.70 9.24 -4.03
C MET A 1 -22.31 9.68 -3.59
N LYS A 2 -21.36 8.75 -3.38
CA LYS A 2 -19.94 9.12 -3.22
C LYS A 2 -19.53 9.83 -4.52
N GLY A 3 -18.93 11.01 -4.40
CA GLY A 3 -18.76 11.93 -5.55
C GLY A 3 -18.02 11.28 -6.71
N LEU A 4 -18.39 11.61 -7.96
CA LEU A 4 -17.63 11.17 -9.13
C LEU A 4 -16.25 11.82 -9.13
N ASN A 5 -15.21 11.02 -9.22
CA ASN A 5 -13.91 11.47 -9.69
C ASN A 5 -13.83 11.12 -11.19
N PRO A 6 -13.88 12.10 -12.11
CA PRO A 6 -13.84 11.82 -13.54
C PRO A 6 -12.48 11.29 -14.01
N TYR A 7 -11.44 11.37 -13.17
CA TYR A 7 -10.07 10.99 -13.52
C TYR A 7 -9.54 9.77 -12.74
N GLU A 8 -10.44 8.90 -12.28
CA GLU A 8 -10.04 7.68 -11.55
C GLU A 8 -9.20 6.76 -12.40
N LEU A 9 -9.63 6.54 -13.64
CA LEU A 9 -8.95 5.63 -14.55
C LEU A 9 -7.54 6.16 -14.84
N GLU A 10 -7.39 7.43 -15.14
CA GLU A 10 -6.12 8.08 -15.46
C GLU A 10 -5.14 8.00 -14.28
N ILE A 11 -5.63 8.25 -13.06
CA ILE A 11 -4.83 8.08 -11.84
C ILE A 11 -4.37 6.63 -11.69
N LEU A 12 -5.27 5.67 -11.87
CA LEU A 12 -4.94 4.24 -11.77
C LEU A 12 -3.96 3.82 -12.86
N LEU A 13 -4.08 4.33 -14.08
CA LEU A 13 -3.15 4.06 -15.18
C LEU A 13 -1.75 4.62 -14.91
N VAL A 14 -1.65 5.83 -14.35
CA VAL A 14 -0.36 6.40 -13.91
C VAL A 14 0.28 5.51 -12.85
N LEU A 15 -0.48 5.14 -11.82
CA LEU A 15 0.03 4.30 -10.73
C LEU A 15 0.37 2.88 -11.19
N ALA A 16 -0.42 2.30 -12.11
CA ALA A 16 -0.15 1.01 -12.71
C ALA A 16 1.17 1.03 -13.49
N GLY A 17 1.41 2.10 -14.27
CA GLY A 17 2.68 2.29 -14.97
C GLY A 17 3.89 2.30 -14.03
N GLU A 18 3.79 3.01 -12.90
CA GLU A 18 4.83 3.00 -11.87
C GLU A 18 5.01 1.62 -11.25
N ILE A 19 3.91 0.95 -10.89
CA ILE A 19 3.93 -0.40 -10.30
C ILE A 19 4.61 -1.40 -11.24
N MET A 20 4.26 -1.37 -12.52
CA MET A 20 4.83 -2.25 -13.54
C MET A 20 6.29 -1.95 -13.81
N TYR A 21 6.68 -0.67 -13.85
CA TYR A 21 8.07 -0.24 -14.03
C TYR A 21 8.97 -0.77 -12.90
N TRP A 22 8.52 -0.62 -11.65
CA TRP A 22 9.29 -1.06 -10.48
C TRP A 22 9.11 -2.54 -10.14
N ARG A 23 8.17 -3.25 -10.81
CA ARG A 23 7.75 -4.63 -10.53
C ARG A 23 7.44 -4.88 -9.05
N LYS A 24 6.63 -4.01 -8.46
CA LYS A 24 6.23 -4.08 -7.03
C LYS A 24 4.74 -3.94 -6.86
N THR A 25 4.15 -4.66 -5.91
CA THR A 25 2.71 -4.55 -5.58
C THR A 25 2.28 -3.20 -5.03
N GLY A 26 3.23 -2.33 -4.69
CA GLY A 26 2.97 -0.96 -4.29
C GLY A 26 4.17 -0.05 -4.54
N VAL A 27 3.88 1.24 -4.70
CA VAL A 27 4.86 2.27 -5.07
C VAL A 27 4.69 3.52 -4.20
N TYR A 28 5.74 4.34 -4.15
CA TYR A 28 5.78 5.59 -3.37
C TYR A 28 6.06 6.84 -4.23
N PRO A 29 5.38 7.06 -5.37
CA PRO A 29 5.57 8.27 -6.14
C PRO A 29 5.23 9.51 -5.30
N SER A 30 6.01 10.58 -5.48
CA SER A 30 5.65 11.88 -4.95
C SER A 30 4.39 12.39 -5.65
N GLN A 31 3.61 13.25 -4.98
CA GLN A 31 2.40 13.84 -5.57
C GLN A 31 2.73 14.66 -6.83
N GLN A 32 3.88 15.34 -6.84
CA GLN A 32 4.38 16.07 -8.01
C GLN A 32 4.66 15.13 -9.18
N ARG A 33 5.23 13.94 -8.91
CA ARG A 33 5.47 12.92 -9.95
C ARG A 33 4.16 12.43 -10.56
N ILE A 34 3.14 12.18 -9.75
CA ILE A 34 1.81 11.78 -10.24
C ILE A 34 1.22 12.87 -11.14
N LEU A 35 1.26 14.13 -10.72
CA LEU A 35 0.78 15.27 -11.52
C LEU A 35 1.53 15.39 -12.85
N LYS A 36 2.86 15.27 -12.84
CA LYS A 36 3.68 15.33 -14.05
C LYS A 36 3.34 14.21 -15.05
N GLU A 37 3.08 13.00 -14.55
CA GLU A 37 2.67 11.88 -15.40
C GLU A 37 1.24 12.05 -15.93
N LEU A 38 0.33 12.62 -15.14
CA LEU A 38 -1.03 12.96 -15.58
C LEU A 38 -1.03 14.02 -16.69
N GLU A 39 -0.20 15.05 -16.54
CA GLU A 39 0.01 16.08 -17.56
C GLU A 39 0.61 15.46 -18.83
N LYS A 40 1.68 14.68 -18.70
CA LYS A 40 2.38 14.08 -19.85
C LYS A 40 1.51 13.12 -20.66
N LYS A 41 0.71 12.28 -20.00
CA LYS A 41 -0.05 11.20 -20.65
C LYS A 41 -1.45 11.63 -21.08
N PHE A 42 -2.07 12.52 -20.32
CA PHE A 42 -3.50 12.84 -20.46
C PHE A 42 -3.76 14.35 -20.58
N GLY A 43 -2.73 15.21 -20.51
CA GLY A 43 -2.90 16.67 -20.55
C GLY A 43 -3.56 17.26 -19.29
N ILE A 44 -3.64 16.50 -18.19
CA ILE A 44 -4.36 16.92 -16.99
C ILE A 44 -3.42 17.73 -16.08
N ILE A 45 -3.58 19.05 -16.10
CA ILE A 45 -2.82 19.97 -15.25
C ILE A 45 -3.67 20.39 -14.04
N ARG A 46 -3.26 20.00 -12.83
CA ARG A 46 -3.98 20.33 -11.58
C ARG A 46 -3.05 20.53 -10.41
N CYS A 47 -3.57 21.16 -9.36
CA CYS A 47 -2.85 21.35 -8.11
C CYS A 47 -2.88 20.10 -7.22
N ILE A 48 -1.93 20.03 -6.27
CA ILE A 48 -1.79 18.93 -5.31
C ILE A 48 -3.06 18.73 -4.47
N ARG A 49 -3.78 19.81 -4.12
CA ARG A 49 -5.03 19.72 -3.35
C ARG A 49 -6.10 18.93 -4.12
N THR A 50 -6.26 19.22 -5.40
CA THR A 50 -7.19 18.50 -6.28
C THR A 50 -6.80 17.04 -6.44
N LEU A 51 -5.50 16.74 -6.64
CA LEU A 51 -5.02 15.37 -6.68
C LEU A 51 -5.34 14.62 -5.38
N ASN A 52 -5.14 15.24 -4.21
CA ASN A 52 -5.48 14.60 -2.93
C ASN A 52 -6.97 14.30 -2.79
N ARG A 53 -7.84 15.20 -3.27
CA ARG A 53 -9.29 14.97 -3.30
C ARG A 53 -9.63 13.78 -4.19
N TRP A 54 -9.07 13.72 -5.40
CA TRP A 54 -9.27 12.62 -6.33
C TRP A 54 -8.80 11.28 -5.77
N LEU A 55 -7.59 11.25 -5.20
CA LEU A 55 -7.06 10.07 -4.52
C LEU A 55 -7.96 9.62 -3.35
N ALA A 56 -8.52 10.55 -2.59
CA ALA A 56 -9.44 10.21 -1.51
C ALA A 56 -10.74 9.57 -2.04
N VAL A 57 -11.27 10.08 -3.15
CA VAL A 57 -12.45 9.50 -3.82
C VAL A 57 -12.14 8.10 -4.36
N THR A 58 -11.02 7.92 -5.05
CA THR A 58 -10.60 6.61 -5.59
C THR A 58 -10.40 5.58 -4.48
N VAL A 59 -9.91 6.01 -3.30
CA VAL A 59 -9.83 5.15 -2.11
C VAL A 59 -11.22 4.81 -1.59
N SER A 60 -12.15 5.78 -1.56
CA SER A 60 -13.52 5.56 -1.09
C SER A 60 -14.35 4.61 -1.97
N HIS A 61 -13.90 4.39 -3.22
CA HIS A 61 -14.45 3.46 -4.19
C HIS A 61 -13.73 2.08 -4.17
N ASP A 62 -12.83 1.84 -3.21
CA ASP A 62 -12.06 0.60 -3.07
C ASP A 62 -11.23 0.21 -4.31
N LEU A 63 -10.88 1.18 -5.16
CA LEU A 63 -10.02 0.96 -6.33
C LEU A 63 -8.52 1.12 -5.98
N LEU A 64 -8.25 1.87 -4.92
CA LEU A 64 -6.90 2.22 -4.49
C LEU A 64 -6.80 2.09 -2.97
N TRP A 65 -5.71 1.48 -2.51
CA TRP A 65 -5.31 1.53 -1.12
C TRP A 65 -4.15 2.50 -0.95
N ARG A 66 -4.24 3.36 0.07
CA ARG A 66 -3.27 4.42 0.34
C ARG A 66 -2.86 4.42 1.81
N GLN A 67 -1.56 4.41 2.08
CA GLN A 67 -1.01 4.58 3.43
C GLN A 67 -0.03 5.75 3.46
N LYS A 68 -0.31 6.77 4.29
CA LYS A 68 0.61 7.89 4.51
C LYS A 68 1.78 7.45 5.36
N ARG A 69 3.00 7.86 5.00
CA ARG A 69 4.21 7.63 5.78
C ARG A 69 4.69 8.93 6.40
N HIS A 70 4.83 8.89 7.72
CA HIS A 70 5.44 9.96 8.50
C HIS A 70 6.79 9.47 9.02
N ILE A 71 7.74 10.40 9.10
CA ILE A 71 9.05 10.18 9.71
C ILE A 71 9.22 11.22 10.81
N ARG A 72 9.84 10.79 11.90
CA ARG A 72 10.20 11.69 12.98
C ARG A 72 11.49 12.41 12.59
N ASP A 73 11.39 13.73 12.45
CA ASP A 73 12.48 14.68 12.38
C ASP A 73 12.79 15.18 13.80
N SER A 74 14.06 15.44 14.08
CA SER A 74 14.52 15.92 15.39
C SER A 74 14.11 17.36 15.68
N ILE A 75 13.93 18.18 14.64
CA ILE A 75 13.63 19.62 14.77
C ILE A 75 12.13 19.86 14.61
N LEU A 76 11.54 19.32 13.53
CA LEU A 76 10.16 19.63 13.12
C LEU A 76 9.12 18.61 13.61
N GLY A 77 9.55 17.55 14.29
CA GLY A 77 8.66 16.49 14.75
C GLY A 77 8.23 15.55 13.62
N TRP A 78 6.96 15.14 13.58
CA TRP A 78 6.49 14.18 12.57
C TRP A 78 6.24 14.85 11.22
N ILE A 79 7.08 14.57 10.23
CA ILE A 79 6.97 15.08 8.87
C ILE A 79 6.38 14.01 7.94
N PHE A 80 5.44 14.40 7.09
CA PHE A 80 4.97 13.58 5.99
C PHE A 80 6.03 13.47 4.89
N ARG A 81 6.43 12.25 4.52
CA ARG A 81 7.41 12.03 3.44
C ARG A 81 6.75 11.64 2.13
N SER A 82 5.92 10.60 2.14
CA SER A 82 5.24 10.10 0.94
C SER A 82 4.05 9.24 1.31
N SER A 83 3.24 8.87 0.32
CA SER A 83 2.18 7.87 0.47
C SER A 83 2.58 6.60 -0.27
N LEU A 84 2.34 5.44 0.35
CA LEU A 84 2.28 4.16 -0.34
C LEU A 84 0.97 4.09 -1.10
N TYR A 85 1.04 3.69 -2.36
CA TYR A 85 -0.12 3.40 -3.19
C TYR A 85 -0.08 1.94 -3.62
N LYS A 86 -1.22 1.25 -3.47
CA LYS A 86 -1.45 -0.09 -4.00
C LYS A 86 -2.78 -0.10 -4.72
N ILE A 87 -2.80 -0.59 -5.95
CA ILE A 87 -4.05 -0.79 -6.69
C ILE A 87 -4.69 -2.08 -6.18
N THR A 88 -5.98 -2.02 -5.85
CA THR A 88 -6.75 -3.16 -5.35
C THR A 88 -7.15 -4.10 -6.49
N GLY A 89 -7.70 -5.28 -6.19
CA GLY A 89 -8.25 -6.18 -7.21
C GLY A 89 -9.28 -5.51 -8.14
N PRO A 90 -10.29 -4.81 -7.59
CA PRO A 90 -11.24 -4.02 -8.39
C PRO A 90 -10.56 -2.94 -9.25
N GLY A 91 -9.56 -2.24 -8.70
CA GLY A 91 -8.78 -1.24 -9.45
C GLY A 91 -8.02 -1.86 -10.64
N TRP A 92 -7.39 -3.02 -10.44
CA TRP A 92 -6.69 -3.73 -11.51
C TRP A 92 -7.64 -4.24 -12.59
N ARG A 93 -8.82 -4.72 -12.21
CA ARG A 93 -9.86 -5.10 -13.19
C ARG A 93 -10.23 -3.93 -14.08
N LEU A 94 -10.38 -2.73 -13.52
CA LEU A 94 -10.67 -1.52 -14.29
C LEU A 94 -9.51 -1.12 -15.20
N VAL A 95 -8.26 -1.19 -14.71
CA VAL A 95 -7.06 -0.92 -15.50
C VAL A 95 -6.93 -1.89 -16.68
N ILE A 96 -7.07 -3.19 -16.45
CA ILE A 96 -6.93 -4.22 -17.49
C ILE A 96 -8.02 -4.06 -18.55
N LYS A 97 -9.26 -3.74 -18.16
CA LYS A 97 -10.36 -3.51 -19.10
C LYS A 97 -10.10 -2.33 -20.06
N ASN A 98 -9.35 -1.32 -19.62
CA ASN A 98 -9.19 -0.05 -20.33
C ASN A 98 -7.74 0.22 -20.78
N SER A 99 -6.86 -0.78 -20.76
CA SER A 99 -5.45 -0.60 -21.12
C SER A 99 -4.90 -1.77 -21.90
N LYS A 100 -3.62 -1.67 -22.29
CA LYS A 100 -2.87 -2.76 -22.92
C LYS A 100 -2.32 -3.79 -21.93
N TYR A 101 -2.52 -3.58 -20.62
CA TYR A 101 -2.05 -4.50 -19.60
C TYR A 101 -2.89 -5.78 -19.59
N THR A 102 -2.23 -6.94 -19.55
CA THR A 102 -2.90 -8.24 -19.50
C THR A 102 -2.98 -8.79 -18.08
N TRP A 103 -3.93 -9.70 -17.85
CA TRP A 103 -4.02 -10.45 -16.59
C TRP A 103 -2.75 -11.25 -16.28
N ASP A 104 -2.02 -11.68 -17.30
CA ASP A 104 -0.75 -12.40 -17.13
C ASP A 104 0.35 -11.52 -16.54
N GLN A 105 0.46 -10.27 -17.02
CA GLN A 105 1.40 -9.28 -16.49
C GLN A 105 1.10 -8.91 -15.03
N PHE A 106 -0.18 -8.83 -14.69
CA PHE A 106 -0.59 -8.62 -13.30
C PHE A 106 -0.28 -9.86 -12.43
N SER A 107 -0.59 -11.05 -12.92
CA SER A 107 -0.38 -12.31 -12.20
C SER A 107 1.11 -12.59 -11.97
N SER A 108 1.97 -12.28 -12.95
CA SER A 108 3.42 -12.39 -12.79
C SER A 108 3.94 -11.41 -11.73
N LEU A 109 3.44 -10.17 -11.72
CA LEU A 109 3.81 -9.18 -10.70
C LEU A 109 3.41 -9.62 -9.29
N ILE A 110 2.21 -10.19 -9.12
CA ILE A 110 1.81 -10.76 -7.83
C ILE A 110 2.74 -11.91 -7.43
N LYS A 111 3.05 -12.84 -8.34
CA LYS A 111 3.96 -13.96 -8.08
C LYS A 111 5.38 -13.50 -7.71
N GLU A 112 5.93 -12.52 -8.42
CA GLU A 112 7.24 -11.93 -8.09
C GLU A 112 7.22 -11.23 -6.72
N ALA A 113 6.14 -10.51 -6.42
CA ALA A 113 6.01 -9.86 -5.14
C ALA A 113 5.85 -10.85 -3.98
N THR A 114 5.04 -11.92 -4.14
CA THR A 114 4.87 -12.97 -3.13
C THR A 114 6.14 -13.79 -2.93
N ALA A 115 6.90 -14.06 -3.99
CA ALA A 115 8.19 -14.74 -3.92
C ALA A 115 9.23 -13.96 -3.10
N ASN A 116 9.17 -12.62 -3.15
CA ASN A 116 10.07 -11.74 -2.40
C ASN A 116 9.67 -11.54 -0.93
N PHE A 117 8.50 -12.00 -0.48
CA PHE A 117 8.20 -12.03 0.95
C PHE A 117 9.08 -13.08 1.62
N ARG A 118 10.08 -12.61 2.38
CA ARG A 118 10.80 -13.47 3.34
C ARG A 118 9.76 -14.22 4.16
N LYS A 119 9.76 -15.56 4.08
CA LYS A 119 8.97 -16.41 4.96
C LYS A 119 9.17 -15.90 6.39
N PRO A 120 8.09 -15.71 7.19
CA PRO A 120 8.23 -15.25 8.57
C PRO A 120 9.25 -16.15 9.26
N LYS A 121 10.27 -15.54 9.89
CA LYS A 121 11.33 -16.27 10.56
C LYS A 121 10.64 -17.14 11.63
N LYS A 122 10.68 -18.47 11.49
CA LYS A 122 10.04 -19.38 12.47
C LYS A 122 10.49 -18.95 13.86
N ASN A 123 9.54 -18.75 14.78
CA ASN A 123 9.84 -18.44 16.17
C ASN A 123 10.85 -19.48 16.68
N ARG A 124 12.03 -19.02 17.13
CA ARG A 124 13.02 -19.92 17.73
C ARG A 124 12.37 -20.49 18.99
N LYS A 125 12.23 -21.82 19.06
CA LYS A 125 11.89 -22.52 20.31
C LYS A 125 13.06 -22.28 21.27
N VAL A 126 12.82 -21.54 22.36
CA VAL A 126 13.82 -21.38 23.43
C VAL A 126 13.65 -22.55 24.36
N PHE A 127 14.68 -23.39 24.49
CA PHE A 127 14.69 -24.50 25.42
C PHE A 127 14.94 -23.93 26.83
N ARG A 128 13.97 -24.00 27.73
CA ARG A 128 14.19 -23.77 29.17
C ARG A 128 14.57 -25.10 29.84
N PRO A 129 15.29 -25.08 30.98
CA PRO A 129 15.81 -26.28 31.64
C PRO A 129 14.72 -27.18 32.26
N SER A 130 13.44 -26.84 32.14
CA SER A 130 12.31 -27.54 32.76
C SER A 130 11.60 -28.53 31.84
N GLY A 131 12.12 -28.81 30.65
CA GLY A 131 11.66 -29.92 29.79
C GLY A 131 10.33 -29.70 29.04
N GLU A 132 9.60 -28.62 29.27
CA GLU A 132 8.31 -28.36 28.60
C GLU A 132 8.41 -27.29 27.50
N LEU A 133 7.77 -27.56 26.36
CA LEU A 133 7.69 -26.69 25.19
C LEU A 133 6.45 -25.79 25.27
N THR A 134 6.60 -24.54 25.66
CA THR A 134 5.52 -23.53 25.60
C THR A 134 5.79 -22.45 24.55
N SER A 135 4.70 -21.92 23.96
CA SER A 135 4.78 -20.86 22.96
C SER A 135 4.98 -19.51 23.65
N ILE A 136 5.69 -18.56 23.01
CA ILE A 136 5.95 -17.22 23.57
C ILE A 136 4.64 -16.44 23.84
N GLY A 137 3.53 -16.79 23.18
CA GLY A 137 2.23 -16.15 23.39
C GLY A 137 1.67 -16.36 24.79
N ASP A 138 1.96 -17.51 25.41
CA ASP A 138 1.39 -17.90 26.70
C ASP A 138 2.05 -17.17 27.89
N ILE A 139 3.29 -16.69 27.69
CA ILE A 139 4.06 -15.98 28.74
C ILE A 139 3.54 -14.54 28.94
N LEU A 140 3.05 -13.89 27.88
CA LEU A 140 2.55 -12.51 27.94
C LEU A 140 1.11 -12.40 28.44
N GLY A 141 0.33 -13.50 28.40
CA GLY A 141 -1.04 -13.55 28.90
C GLY A 141 -1.15 -13.67 30.42
N ALA A 142 -0.14 -14.26 31.09
CA ALA A 142 -0.17 -14.50 32.53
C ALA A 142 0.20 -13.28 33.41
N ALA A 143 0.57 -12.15 32.81
CA ALA A 143 1.01 -10.95 33.53
C ALA A 143 -0.11 -9.92 33.79
N GLN A 144 -1.36 -10.22 33.44
CA GLN A 144 -2.52 -9.38 33.75
C GLN A 144 -3.38 -10.06 34.81
N TYR A 145 -3.59 -9.34 35.92
CA TYR A 145 -4.39 -9.66 37.12
C TYR A 145 -3.71 -10.48 38.22
N PRO A 146 -3.16 -9.83 39.27
CA PRO A 146 -3.43 -10.28 40.62
C PRO A 146 -4.82 -9.77 41.06
N ASP A 147 -5.72 -10.70 41.33
CA ASP A 147 -6.94 -10.44 42.08
C ASP A 147 -6.57 -9.82 43.43
N THR A 148 -6.99 -8.58 43.66
CA THR A 148 -6.99 -7.96 45.00
C THR A 148 -8.38 -8.11 45.60
N SER A 149 -8.58 -9.19 46.34
CA SER A 149 -9.59 -9.31 47.40
C SER A 149 -8.97 -9.02 48.76
#